data_AF-A0A821JKJ3-F1
#
_entry.id   AF-A0A821JKJ3-F1
#
_cell.length_a   1.000
_cell.length_b   1.000
_cell.length_c   1.000
_cell.angle_alpha   90.00
_cell.angle_beta   90.00
_cell.angle_gamma   90.00
#
_symmetry.space_group_name_H-M   'P 1'
#
loop_
_entity.id
_entity.type
_entity.pdbx_description
1 polymer ?
#
loop_
_entity_poly.entity_id
_entity_poly.type
_entity_poly.pdbx_seq_one_letter_code
_entity_poly.pdbx_strand_id
1 'polypeptide(L)'
;MSKSKLQHYLTHIIKPYAYRIELFRLSNPFIDLSLLLLPIMKNLTQLTTLILNNIESNYIEQIVNHLSSLPVLSSLIIISINTIKNHKNIYYKIFRLPILKYCQLLIELLQCPKSLPVATNEFSTIEHLIINHEISIDQLPILLSYVPQLRRLSIGNLKKPKINRTERDSISLNYLTNISLKLHNVNFDDFEILVTNYFRQIQVLTIAIQYIGFYDNSTQYLNADRWEQ
;
A
#
# COMPACT_ATOMS: atom_id res chain seq x y z
N MET A 1 -28.43 7.39 -11.62
CA MET A 1 -28.11 8.49 -12.57
C MET A 1 -27.91 7.87 -13.95
N SER A 2 -28.51 8.40 -15.03
CA SER A 2 -28.32 7.81 -16.37
C SER A 2 -26.89 8.07 -16.86
N LYS A 3 -26.31 7.12 -17.62
CA LYS A 3 -24.97 7.23 -18.23
C LYS A 3 -24.80 8.51 -19.05
N SER A 4 -25.85 8.92 -19.77
CA SER A 4 -25.89 10.16 -20.56
C SER A 4 -25.76 11.42 -19.71
N LYS A 5 -26.40 11.49 -18.54
CA LYS A 5 -26.28 12.62 -17.62
C LYS A 5 -24.87 12.70 -17.06
N LEU A 6 -24.30 11.57 -16.63
CA LEU A 6 -22.94 11.56 -16.06
C LEU A 6 -21.90 12.05 -17.07
N GLN A 7 -22.00 11.58 -18.31
CA GLN A 7 -21.11 12.01 -19.39
C GLN A 7 -21.26 13.49 -19.70
N HIS A 8 -22.49 14.01 -19.72
CA HIS A 8 -22.72 15.45 -19.89
C HIS A 8 -22.03 16.28 -18.79
N TYR A 9 -22.20 15.91 -17.52
CA TYR A 9 -21.54 16.57 -16.38
C TYR A 9 -20.01 16.50 -16.51
N LEU A 10 -19.46 15.34 -16.86
CA LEU A 10 -18.02 15.20 -17.04
C LEU A 10 -17.48 16.10 -18.14
N THR A 11 -18.12 16.10 -19.30
CA THR A 11 -17.63 16.86 -20.47
C THR A 11 -17.77 18.36 -20.29
N HIS A 12 -18.89 18.83 -19.73
CA HIS A 12 -19.21 20.26 -19.73
C HIS A 12 -18.93 20.95 -18.39
N ILE A 13 -18.85 20.20 -17.29
CA ILE A 13 -18.69 20.78 -15.96
C ILE A 13 -17.33 20.42 -15.37
N ILE A 14 -16.89 19.16 -15.43
CA ILE A 14 -15.64 18.74 -14.76
C ILE A 14 -14.43 18.99 -15.66
N LYS A 15 -14.45 18.46 -16.89
CA LYS A 15 -13.30 18.48 -17.81
C LYS A 15 -12.75 19.89 -18.09
N PRO A 16 -13.57 20.95 -18.28
CA PRO A 16 -13.05 22.30 -18.54
C PRO A 16 -12.23 22.86 -17.39
N TYR A 17 -12.45 22.41 -16.15
CA TYR A 17 -11.74 22.88 -14.96
C TYR A 17 -10.81 21.83 -14.36
N ALA A 18 -10.64 20.68 -15.01
CA ALA A 18 -9.85 19.55 -14.51
C ALA A 18 -8.39 19.93 -14.21
N TYR A 19 -7.81 20.84 -14.99
CA TYR A 19 -6.44 21.32 -14.78
C TYR A 19 -6.23 22.08 -13.46
N ARG A 20 -7.31 22.48 -12.77
CA ARG A 20 -7.25 23.16 -11.46
C ARG A 20 -7.51 22.22 -10.29
N ILE A 21 -7.85 20.95 -10.56
CA ILE A 21 -8.21 19.99 -9.52
C ILE A 21 -6.94 19.45 -8.88
N GLU A 22 -6.70 19.83 -7.63
CA GLU A 22 -5.57 19.34 -6.83
C GLU A 22 -5.92 18.07 -6.04
N LEU A 23 -7.19 17.95 -5.62
CA LEU A 23 -7.69 16.79 -4.88
C LEU A 23 -8.89 16.21 -5.59
N PHE A 24 -8.81 14.92 -5.92
CA PHE A 24 -9.91 14.15 -6.47
C PHE A 24 -10.26 13.02 -5.52
N ARG A 25 -11.47 13.07 -4.97
CA ARG A 25 -12.00 12.04 -4.08
C ARG A 25 -13.26 11.43 -4.68
N LEU A 26 -13.24 10.11 -4.87
CA LEU A 26 -14.40 9.34 -5.24
C LEU A 26 -14.67 8.27 -4.18
N SER A 27 -15.94 8.15 -3.77
CA SER A 27 -16.37 7.14 -2.81
C SER A 27 -17.68 6.52 -3.25
N ASN A 28 -17.65 5.58 -4.19
CA ASN A 28 -18.87 4.95 -4.70
C ASN A 28 -18.58 3.61 -5.38
N PRO A 29 -19.17 2.49 -4.89
CA PRO A 29 -18.96 1.17 -5.47
C PRO A 29 -19.71 0.95 -6.78
N PHE A 30 -20.73 1.76 -7.08
CA PHE A 30 -21.60 1.59 -8.23
C PHE A 30 -21.26 2.51 -9.41
N ILE A 31 -20.20 3.32 -9.29
CA ILE A 31 -19.77 4.20 -10.38
C ILE A 31 -18.78 3.46 -11.28
N ASP A 32 -19.09 3.44 -12.57
CA ASP A 32 -18.16 3.00 -13.59
C ASP A 32 -17.06 4.06 -13.78
N LEU A 33 -15.93 3.80 -13.13
CA LEU A 33 -14.73 4.65 -13.17
C LEU A 33 -14.13 4.77 -14.56
N SER A 34 -14.35 3.80 -15.44
CA SER A 34 -13.88 3.85 -16.82
C SER A 34 -14.57 4.98 -17.60
N LEU A 35 -15.81 5.32 -17.22
CA LEU A 35 -16.59 6.40 -17.80
C LEU A 35 -16.35 7.74 -17.11
N LEU A 36 -15.93 7.72 -15.84
CA LEU A 36 -15.78 8.91 -15.02
C LEU A 36 -14.35 9.46 -15.01
N LEU A 37 -13.41 8.68 -14.51
CA LEU A 37 -12.08 9.16 -14.19
C LEU A 37 -11.14 9.05 -15.40
N LEU A 38 -11.10 7.89 -16.06
CA LEU A 38 -10.19 7.65 -17.18
C LEU A 38 -10.27 8.71 -18.29
N PRO A 39 -11.45 9.22 -18.69
CA PRO A 39 -11.55 10.22 -19.75
C PRO A 39 -10.95 11.59 -19.42
N ILE A 40 -10.78 11.89 -18.12
CA ILE A 40 -10.29 13.19 -17.64
C ILE A 40 -8.92 13.10 -16.97
N MET A 41 -8.37 11.91 -16.70
CA MET A 41 -7.09 11.75 -15.98
C MET A 41 -5.96 12.57 -16.59
N LYS A 42 -5.84 12.58 -17.93
CA LYS A 42 -4.80 13.36 -18.63
C LYS A 42 -4.96 14.88 -18.46
N ASN A 43 -6.15 15.36 -18.11
CA ASN A 43 -6.43 16.77 -17.87
C ASN A 43 -6.19 17.17 -16.41
N LEU A 44 -6.00 16.22 -15.50
CA LEU A 44 -5.78 16.44 -14.07
C LEU A 44 -4.30 16.76 -13.79
N THR A 45 -3.76 17.77 -14.48
CA THR A 45 -2.32 18.09 -14.47
C THR A 45 -1.81 18.65 -13.14
N GLN A 46 -2.71 19.19 -12.31
CA GLN A 46 -2.39 19.73 -10.97
C GLN A 46 -2.78 18.77 -9.83
N LEU A 47 -3.21 17.54 -10.14
CA LEU A 47 -3.72 16.61 -9.14
C LEU A 47 -2.61 16.09 -8.23
N THR A 48 -2.60 16.55 -6.99
CA THR A 48 -1.65 16.16 -5.95
C THR A 48 -2.15 14.97 -5.14
N THR A 49 -3.47 14.86 -4.96
CA THR A 49 -4.10 13.85 -4.08
C THR A 49 -5.22 13.12 -4.81
N LEU A 50 -5.10 11.79 -4.91
CA LEU A 50 -6.14 10.91 -5.43
C LEU A 50 -6.64 9.96 -4.34
N ILE A 51 -7.94 10.04 -4.03
CA ILE A 51 -8.60 9.20 -3.05
C ILE A 51 -9.71 8.41 -3.73
N LEU A 52 -9.55 7.09 -3.75
CA LEU A 52 -10.50 6.14 -4.30
C LEU A 52 -10.99 5.24 -3.17
N ASN A 53 -12.21 5.49 -2.73
CA ASN A 53 -12.84 4.76 -1.64
C ASN A 53 -14.01 3.92 -2.13
N ASN A 54 -14.20 2.75 -1.53
CA ASN A 54 -15.26 1.81 -1.91
C ASN A 54 -15.32 1.56 -3.42
N ILE A 55 -14.19 1.25 -4.05
CA ILE A 55 -14.12 1.02 -5.50
C ILE A 55 -14.03 -0.48 -5.81
N GLU A 56 -14.66 -0.94 -6.89
CA GLU A 56 -14.48 -2.32 -7.37
C GLU A 56 -13.06 -2.56 -7.93
N SER A 57 -12.50 -3.73 -7.63
CA SER A 57 -11.12 -4.12 -7.96
C SER A 57 -10.80 -4.14 -9.46
N ASN A 58 -11.79 -4.43 -10.30
CA ASN A 58 -11.71 -4.39 -11.77
C ASN A 58 -11.30 -3.01 -12.30
N TYR A 59 -11.65 -1.92 -11.61
CA TYR A 59 -11.27 -0.56 -11.99
C TYR A 59 -9.93 -0.13 -11.42
N ILE A 60 -9.51 -0.71 -10.29
CA ILE A 60 -8.23 -0.36 -9.66
C ILE A 60 -7.06 -0.65 -10.60
N GLU A 61 -7.05 -1.81 -11.26
CA GLU A 61 -5.99 -2.14 -12.21
C GLU A 61 -5.94 -1.15 -13.38
N GLN A 62 -7.11 -0.78 -13.93
CA GLN A 62 -7.18 0.19 -15.01
C GLN A 62 -6.65 1.55 -14.57
N ILE A 63 -7.06 2.05 -13.41
CA ILE A 63 -6.60 3.34 -12.89
C ILE A 63 -5.10 3.33 -12.64
N VAL A 64 -4.58 2.26 -12.02
CA VAL A 64 -3.15 2.10 -11.75
C VAL A 64 -2.33 2.18 -13.04
N ASN A 65 -2.85 1.69 -14.17
CA ASN A 65 -2.20 1.79 -15.47
C ASN A 65 -2.08 3.23 -16.00
N HIS A 66 -2.92 4.13 -15.50
CA HIS A 66 -2.97 5.53 -15.95
C HIS A 66 -2.39 6.51 -14.92
N LEU A 67 -1.96 6.07 -13.73
CA LEU A 67 -1.42 6.96 -12.70
C LEU A 67 -0.16 7.72 -13.17
N SER A 68 0.64 7.14 -14.06
CA SER A 68 1.80 7.81 -14.64
C SER A 68 1.46 9.06 -15.47
N SER A 69 0.18 9.24 -15.84
CA SER A 69 -0.29 10.46 -16.51
C SER A 69 -0.53 11.64 -15.57
N LEU A 70 -0.40 11.43 -14.25
CA LEU A 70 -0.61 12.44 -13.21
C LEU A 70 0.76 12.94 -12.70
N PRO A 71 1.30 14.03 -13.27
CA PRO A 71 2.70 14.40 -13.09
C PRO A 71 3.03 14.91 -11.68
N VAL A 72 2.03 15.42 -10.96
CA VAL A 72 2.18 16.03 -9.62
C VAL A 72 1.56 15.20 -8.49
N LEU A 73 1.19 13.94 -8.75
CA LEU A 73 0.54 13.07 -7.76
C LEU A 73 1.50 12.68 -6.64
N SER A 74 1.30 13.26 -5.46
CA SER A 74 2.12 13.04 -4.26
C SER A 74 1.43 12.20 -3.18
N SER A 75 0.10 12.04 -3.25
CA SER A 75 -0.68 11.24 -2.31
C SER A 75 -1.71 10.36 -3.02
N LEU A 76 -1.70 9.06 -2.70
CA LEU A 76 -2.60 8.06 -3.26
C LEU A 76 -3.24 7.23 -2.15
N ILE A 77 -4.58 7.17 -2.16
CA ILE A 77 -5.36 6.32 -1.26
C ILE A 77 -6.30 5.46 -2.10
N ILE A 78 -6.17 4.14 -1.99
CA ILE A 78 -7.03 3.17 -2.66
C ILE A 78 -7.65 2.23 -1.63
N ILE A 79 -8.98 2.17 -1.61
CA ILE A 79 -9.78 1.29 -0.77
C ILE A 79 -10.74 0.52 -1.68
N SER A 80 -10.47 -0.77 -1.85
CA SER A 80 -11.25 -1.67 -2.71
C SER A 80 -12.30 -2.42 -1.89
N ILE A 81 -13.50 -2.63 -2.45
CA ILE A 81 -14.57 -3.39 -1.79
C ILE A 81 -14.44 -4.90 -1.95
N ASN A 82 -13.72 -5.35 -2.97
CA ASN A 82 -13.59 -6.75 -3.31
C ASN A 82 -12.14 -7.10 -3.63
N THR A 83 -11.90 -8.40 -3.73
CA THR A 83 -10.56 -8.95 -3.89
C THR A 83 -10.00 -8.67 -5.29
N ILE A 84 -8.76 -8.23 -5.35
CA ILE A 84 -8.00 -8.01 -6.59
C ILE A 84 -7.43 -9.34 -7.08
N LYS A 85 -7.76 -9.69 -8.35
CA LYS A 85 -7.29 -10.93 -9.01
C LYS A 85 -5.87 -10.81 -9.56
N ASN A 86 -5.50 -9.66 -10.13
CA ASN A 86 -4.20 -9.42 -10.76
C ASN A 86 -3.42 -8.30 -10.05
N HIS A 87 -2.65 -8.68 -9.04
CA HIS A 87 -2.00 -7.75 -8.12
C HIS A 87 -0.49 -7.58 -8.36
N LYS A 88 0.11 -8.42 -9.21
CA LYS A 88 1.58 -8.47 -9.42
C LYS A 88 2.16 -7.12 -9.83
N ASN A 89 1.37 -6.30 -10.53
CA ASN A 89 1.84 -5.03 -11.09
C ASN A 89 1.40 -3.80 -10.30
N ILE A 90 0.54 -3.93 -9.28
CA ILE A 90 0.00 -2.77 -8.56
C ILE A 90 1.13 -2.05 -7.82
N TYR A 91 1.86 -2.78 -6.99
CA TYR A 91 3.01 -2.25 -6.26
C TYR A 91 4.06 -1.66 -7.21
N TYR A 92 4.44 -2.42 -8.23
CA TYR A 92 5.44 -2.00 -9.20
C TYR A 92 5.09 -0.67 -9.89
N LYS A 93 3.82 -0.51 -10.32
CA LYS A 93 3.36 0.71 -11.00
C LYS A 93 3.25 1.90 -10.05
N ILE A 94 2.72 1.68 -8.85
CA ILE A 94 2.55 2.74 -7.85
C ILE A 94 3.91 3.21 -7.32
N PHE A 95 4.82 2.29 -7.03
CA PHE A 95 6.11 2.62 -6.40
C PHE A 95 7.07 3.34 -7.36
N ARG A 96 6.84 3.24 -8.68
CA ARG A 96 7.57 3.98 -9.71
C ARG A 96 7.03 5.39 -9.97
N LEU A 97 5.99 5.82 -9.27
CA LEU A 97 5.50 7.20 -9.40
C LEU A 97 6.55 8.16 -8.80
N PRO A 98 7.06 9.12 -9.58
CA PRO A 98 8.34 9.78 -9.28
C PRO A 98 8.32 10.66 -8.02
N ILE A 99 7.15 11.11 -7.60
CA ILE A 99 6.99 12.09 -6.51
C ILE A 99 5.95 11.63 -5.47
N LEU A 100 5.52 10.37 -5.54
CA LEU A 100 4.52 9.83 -4.63
C LEU A 100 5.14 9.69 -3.24
N LYS A 101 4.70 10.50 -2.29
CA LYS A 101 5.19 10.50 -0.91
C LYS A 101 4.32 9.69 0.04
N TYR A 102 3.01 9.72 -0.17
CA TYR A 102 2.03 9.03 0.67
C TYR A 102 1.26 7.99 -0.14
N CYS A 103 1.26 6.75 0.33
CA CYS A 103 0.55 5.65 -0.30
C CYS A 103 -0.21 4.82 0.73
N GLN A 104 -1.51 4.67 0.53
CA GLN A 104 -2.38 3.85 1.37
C GLN A 104 -3.21 2.89 0.52
N LEU A 105 -3.04 1.59 0.78
CA LEU A 105 -3.67 0.50 0.04
C LEU A 105 -4.48 -0.40 0.99
N LEU A 106 -5.81 -0.24 0.99
CA LEU A 106 -6.77 -1.11 1.66
C LEU A 106 -7.45 -1.96 0.59
N ILE A 107 -6.71 -2.95 0.08
CA ILE A 107 -7.12 -3.81 -1.03
C ILE A 107 -6.98 -5.26 -0.61
N GLU A 108 -7.99 -6.08 -0.78
CA GLU A 108 -7.81 -7.52 -0.52
C GLU A 108 -7.16 -8.19 -1.73
N LEU A 109 -6.19 -9.09 -1.53
CA LEU A 109 -5.50 -9.81 -2.60
C LEU A 109 -5.85 -11.29 -2.53
N LEU A 110 -6.25 -11.88 -3.66
CA LEU A 110 -6.65 -13.30 -3.75
C LEU A 110 -5.48 -14.23 -3.47
N GLN A 111 -4.29 -13.81 -3.89
CA GLN A 111 -3.03 -14.46 -3.59
C GLN A 111 -2.01 -13.34 -3.38
N CYS A 112 -1.15 -13.46 -2.37
CA CYS A 112 -0.02 -12.54 -2.27
C CYS A 112 1.00 -12.90 -3.38
N PRO A 113 1.68 -11.94 -4.04
CA PRO A 113 2.54 -12.26 -5.18
C PRO A 113 3.70 -13.14 -4.70
N LYS A 114 3.85 -14.32 -5.31
CA LYS A 114 4.91 -15.30 -4.96
C LYS A 114 6.32 -14.67 -5.06
N SER A 115 6.46 -13.67 -5.92
CA SER A 115 7.58 -12.74 -5.98
C SER A 115 7.08 -11.40 -6.52
N LEU A 116 7.38 -10.32 -5.80
CA LEU A 116 7.54 -9.01 -6.45
C LEU A 116 8.90 -9.06 -7.17
N PRO A 117 9.05 -8.42 -8.35
CA PRO A 117 10.38 -8.29 -8.94
C PRO A 117 11.33 -7.60 -7.93
N VAL A 118 12.63 -7.79 -8.08
CA VAL A 118 13.58 -7.01 -7.26
C VAL A 118 13.58 -5.58 -7.80
N ALA A 119 13.67 -4.58 -6.91
CA ALA A 119 13.75 -3.19 -7.31
C ALA A 119 14.98 -2.96 -8.22
N THR A 120 14.74 -2.47 -9.44
CA THR A 120 15.79 -2.21 -10.43
C THR A 120 16.21 -0.74 -10.36
N ASN A 121 17.08 -0.34 -9.43
CA ASN A 121 17.71 0.99 -9.25
C ASN A 121 16.80 2.25 -9.21
N GLU A 122 15.52 2.15 -9.57
CA GLU A 122 14.49 3.18 -9.50
C GLU A 122 13.81 3.05 -8.14
N PHE A 123 14.31 3.81 -7.17
CA PHE A 123 13.74 3.85 -5.84
C PHE A 123 12.53 4.76 -5.78
N SER A 124 11.52 4.31 -5.03
CA SER A 124 10.32 5.08 -4.78
C SER A 124 10.61 6.27 -3.85
N THR A 125 9.90 7.37 -4.06
CA THR A 125 9.92 8.55 -3.18
C THR A 125 8.94 8.45 -2.01
N ILE A 126 8.30 7.29 -1.83
CA ILE A 126 7.33 7.06 -0.76
C ILE A 126 8.00 7.20 0.60
N GLU A 127 7.49 8.14 1.39
CA GLU A 127 7.89 8.41 2.78
C GLU A 127 6.89 7.76 3.76
N HIS A 128 5.63 7.57 3.35
CA HIS A 128 4.55 7.01 4.16
C HIS A 128 3.83 5.89 3.41
N LEU A 129 3.89 4.66 3.93
CA LEU A 129 3.27 3.49 3.34
C LEU A 129 2.32 2.80 4.33
N ILE A 130 1.05 2.68 3.94
CA ILE A 130 0.04 1.94 4.69
C ILE A 130 -0.51 0.83 3.81
N ILE A 131 -0.37 -0.41 4.26
CA ILE A 131 -0.91 -1.59 3.58
C ILE A 131 -1.81 -2.34 4.54
N ASN A 132 -3.07 -2.50 4.18
CA ASN A 132 -4.06 -3.18 5.01
C ASN A 132 -4.58 -4.46 4.33
N HIS A 133 -3.65 -5.31 3.92
CA HIS A 133 -3.94 -6.66 3.48
C HIS A 133 -2.85 -7.61 3.91
N GLU A 134 -3.10 -8.91 3.71
CA GLU A 134 -2.18 -9.97 4.11
C GLU A 134 -0.82 -9.82 3.41
N ILE A 135 0.21 -9.57 4.22
CA ILE A 135 1.62 -9.66 3.83
C ILE A 135 2.26 -10.76 4.68
N SER A 136 2.98 -11.67 4.04
CA SER A 136 3.83 -12.64 4.73
C SER A 136 5.17 -11.98 5.08
N ILE A 137 5.73 -12.31 6.25
CA ILE A 137 7.03 -11.77 6.70
C ILE A 137 8.13 -11.95 5.64
N ASP A 138 8.18 -13.08 4.95
CA ASP A 138 9.19 -13.35 3.92
C ASP A 138 9.06 -12.47 2.66
N GLN A 139 7.98 -11.71 2.50
CA GLN A 139 7.77 -10.77 1.40
C GLN A 139 8.13 -9.34 1.77
N LEU A 140 8.14 -9.03 3.07
CA LEU A 140 8.42 -7.70 3.58
C LEU A 140 9.76 -7.13 3.08
N PRO A 141 10.86 -7.89 3.01
CA PRO A 141 12.12 -7.37 2.48
C PRO A 141 11.98 -6.91 1.03
N ILE A 142 11.32 -7.68 0.16
CA ILE A 142 11.19 -7.25 -1.24
C ILE A 142 10.37 -5.97 -1.32
N LEU A 143 9.26 -5.88 -0.57
CA LEU A 143 8.45 -4.66 -0.52
C LEU A 143 9.29 -3.45 -0.08
N LEU A 144 10.08 -3.60 0.99
CA LEU A 144 10.89 -2.52 1.55
C LEU A 144 12.04 -2.09 0.64
N SER A 145 12.56 -2.97 -0.22
CA SER A 145 13.62 -2.63 -1.17
C SER A 145 13.19 -1.57 -2.21
N TYR A 146 11.89 -1.40 -2.43
CA TYR A 146 11.37 -0.36 -3.31
C TYR A 146 11.29 1.02 -2.65
N VAL A 147 11.25 1.09 -1.33
CA VAL A 147 10.93 2.31 -0.57
C VAL A 147 12.05 2.67 0.42
N PRO A 148 13.30 2.89 -0.02
CA PRO A 148 14.41 3.17 0.88
C PRO A 148 14.27 4.50 1.64
N GLN A 149 13.43 5.43 1.15
CA GLN A 149 13.14 6.72 1.79
C GLN A 149 12.00 6.64 2.82
N LEU A 150 11.52 5.43 3.13
CA LEU A 150 10.36 5.24 3.99
C LEU A 150 10.62 5.76 5.40
N ARG A 151 9.73 6.62 5.89
CA ARG A 151 9.73 7.15 7.26
C ARG A 151 8.71 6.47 8.14
N ARG A 152 7.56 6.12 7.57
CA ARG A 152 6.44 5.49 8.27
C ARG A 152 5.91 4.28 7.53
N LEU A 153 5.84 3.15 8.22
CA LEU A 153 5.26 1.91 7.73
C LEU A 153 4.07 1.51 8.60
N SER A 154 2.94 1.17 7.98
CA SER A 154 1.82 0.51 8.65
C SER A 154 1.38 -0.72 7.88
N ILE A 155 1.39 -1.89 8.53
CA ILE A 155 0.92 -3.16 7.96
C ILE A 155 -0.23 -3.68 8.83
N GLY A 156 -1.42 -3.75 8.26
CA GLY A 156 -2.64 -4.14 8.97
C GLY A 156 -2.89 -5.65 9.07
N ASN A 157 -2.09 -6.49 8.40
CA ASN A 157 -2.17 -7.94 8.53
C ASN A 157 -0.83 -8.59 8.13
N LEU A 158 0.09 -8.71 9.09
CA LEU A 158 1.37 -9.37 8.90
C LEU A 158 1.29 -10.82 9.38
N LYS A 159 1.56 -11.78 8.50
CA LYS A 159 1.48 -13.22 8.79
C LYS A 159 2.85 -13.89 8.82
N LYS A 160 2.92 -14.99 9.59
CA LYS A 160 4.06 -15.91 9.62
C LYS A 160 4.52 -16.30 8.20
N PRO A 161 5.84 -16.45 7.95
CA PRO A 161 6.34 -16.94 6.67
C PRO A 161 5.68 -18.27 6.27
N LYS A 162 5.29 -18.40 5.00
CA LYS A 162 4.84 -19.68 4.41
C LYS A 162 6.00 -20.63 4.08
N ILE A 163 7.20 -20.08 3.93
CA ILE A 163 8.42 -20.80 3.53
C ILE A 163 9.58 -20.23 4.36
N ASN A 164 10.41 -21.09 4.92
CA ASN A 164 11.69 -20.70 5.52
C ASN A 164 12.61 -20.23 4.40
N ARG A 165 12.67 -18.91 4.15
CA ARG A 165 13.61 -18.35 3.18
C ARG A 165 14.89 -17.95 3.89
N THR A 166 16.00 -18.39 3.32
CA THR A 166 17.35 -17.98 3.67
C THR A 166 17.58 -16.50 3.38
N GLU A 167 18.55 -15.96 4.11
CA GLU A 167 19.04 -14.58 4.14
C GLU A 167 18.92 -13.86 2.79
N ARG A 168 18.24 -12.71 2.82
CA ARG A 168 18.30 -11.72 1.75
C ARG A 168 19.18 -10.57 2.19
N ASP A 169 19.81 -9.91 1.22
CA ASP A 169 20.61 -8.72 1.43
C ASP A 169 19.90 -7.73 2.36
N SER A 170 20.65 -7.22 3.34
CA SER A 170 20.13 -6.24 4.29
C SER A 170 19.71 -4.97 3.56
N ILE A 171 18.45 -4.58 3.69
CA ILE A 171 17.96 -3.31 3.15
C ILE A 171 18.16 -2.25 4.21
N SER A 172 18.85 -1.18 3.84
CA SER A 172 19.10 -0.05 4.73
C SER A 172 17.90 0.91 4.69
N LEU A 173 17.14 0.96 5.79
CA LEU A 173 15.97 1.85 5.97
C LEU A 173 16.32 2.98 6.94
N ASN A 174 17.25 3.86 6.52
CA ASN A 174 17.86 4.89 7.37
C ASN A 174 16.94 6.05 7.76
N TYR A 175 15.66 6.01 7.38
CA TYR A 175 14.70 7.06 7.72
C TYR A 175 13.47 6.50 8.42
N LEU A 176 13.35 5.18 8.53
CA LEU A 176 12.18 4.50 9.08
C LEU A 176 12.17 4.64 10.60
N THR A 177 11.27 5.49 11.08
CA THR A 177 11.18 5.90 12.49
C THR A 177 9.84 5.53 13.11
N ASN A 178 8.78 5.36 12.32
CA ASN A 178 7.45 4.95 12.82
C ASN A 178 7.01 3.64 12.17
N ILE A 179 6.62 2.68 13.00
CA ILE A 179 6.14 1.38 12.54
C ILE A 179 4.86 1.02 13.28
N SER A 180 3.87 0.56 12.53
CA SER A 180 2.62 0.02 13.04
C SER A 180 2.35 -1.36 12.42
N LEU A 181 2.40 -2.43 13.21
CA LEU A 181 2.19 -3.79 12.73
C LEU A 181 1.02 -4.44 13.44
N LYS A 182 0.09 -5.02 12.68
CA LYS A 182 -0.89 -5.97 13.20
C LYS A 182 -0.42 -7.38 12.89
N LEU A 183 0.03 -8.08 13.92
CA LEU A 183 0.67 -9.38 13.88
C LEU A 183 -0.38 -10.49 13.96
N HIS A 184 -0.41 -11.37 12.97
CA HIS A 184 -1.37 -12.45 12.83
C HIS A 184 -0.65 -13.80 12.77
N ASN A 185 -0.59 -14.50 13.91
CA ASN A 185 0.16 -15.74 14.10
C ASN A 185 1.69 -15.60 13.93
N VAL A 186 2.24 -14.41 14.20
CA VAL A 186 3.69 -14.16 14.19
C VAL A 186 4.22 -14.39 15.60
N ASN A 187 5.16 -15.32 15.78
CA ASN A 187 5.78 -15.55 17.09
C ASN A 187 6.78 -14.43 17.42
N PHE A 188 7.26 -14.37 18.66
CA PHE A 188 8.16 -13.29 19.05
C PHE A 188 9.52 -13.39 18.36
N ASP A 189 10.05 -14.60 18.15
CA ASP A 189 11.34 -14.81 17.48
C ASP A 189 11.35 -14.21 16.06
N ASP A 190 10.28 -14.44 15.28
CA ASP A 190 10.11 -13.88 13.93
C ASP A 190 10.04 -12.35 13.98
N PHE A 191 9.37 -11.79 15.01
CA PHE A 191 9.28 -10.35 15.21
C PHE A 191 10.63 -9.73 15.61
N GLU A 192 11.38 -10.37 16.51
CA GLU A 192 12.70 -9.95 16.95
C GLU A 192 13.70 -9.89 15.79
N ILE A 193 13.66 -10.89 14.91
CA ILE A 193 14.43 -10.90 13.66
C ILE A 193 14.08 -9.71 12.77
N LEU A 194 12.79 -9.37 12.64
CA LEU A 194 12.36 -8.21 11.85
C LEU A 194 12.89 -6.90 12.43
N VAL A 195 12.77 -6.71 13.75
CA VAL A 195 13.23 -5.49 14.43
C VAL A 195 14.73 -5.33 14.25
N THR A 196 15.49 -6.39 14.52
CA THR A 196 16.97 -6.40 14.44
C THR A 196 17.47 -6.12 13.03
N ASN A 197 16.77 -6.63 12.00
CA ASN A 197 17.23 -6.52 10.62
C ASN A 197 16.77 -5.24 9.92
N TYR A 198 15.56 -4.76 10.19
CA TYR A 198 14.94 -3.69 9.39
C TYR A 198 14.60 -2.42 10.17
N PHE A 199 14.42 -2.50 11.49
CA PHE A 199 13.79 -1.43 12.28
C PHE A 199 14.74 -0.79 13.31
N ARG A 200 16.03 -0.73 12.98
CA ARG A 200 17.10 -0.28 13.87
C ARG A 200 17.01 1.18 14.34
N GLN A 201 16.25 2.02 13.64
CA GLN A 201 16.11 3.45 13.94
C GLN A 201 14.70 3.82 14.44
N ILE A 202 13.93 2.82 14.88
CA ILE A 202 12.56 3.03 15.30
C ILE A 202 12.48 3.95 16.52
N GLN A 203 11.54 4.89 16.46
CA GLN A 203 11.20 5.81 17.54
C GLN A 203 9.80 5.55 18.07
N VAL A 204 8.90 5.11 17.18
CA VAL A 204 7.52 4.76 17.51
C VAL A 204 7.21 3.37 16.99
N LEU A 205 6.96 2.45 17.90
CA LEU A 205 6.50 1.10 17.62
C LEU A 205 5.07 0.93 18.12
N THR A 206 4.16 0.64 17.20
CA THR A 206 2.80 0.20 17.51
C THR A 206 2.67 -1.24 17.07
N ILE A 207 2.31 -2.13 17.98
CA ILE A 207 1.99 -3.52 17.67
C ILE A 207 0.58 -3.86 18.12
N ALA A 208 -0.13 -4.61 17.29
CA ALA A 208 -1.42 -5.22 17.63
C ALA A 208 -1.32 -6.71 17.39
N ILE A 209 -1.39 -7.50 18.46
CA ILE A 209 -1.28 -8.96 18.38
C ILE A 209 -2.68 -9.53 18.24
N GLN A 210 -2.93 -10.29 17.17
CA GLN A 210 -4.21 -10.94 16.96
C GLN A 210 -4.19 -12.35 17.52
N TYR A 211 -5.03 -12.59 18.54
CA TYR A 211 -5.20 -13.90 19.15
C TYR A 211 -5.98 -14.85 18.24
N ILE A 212 -5.45 -16.04 17.98
CA ILE A 212 -6.09 -17.06 17.12
C ILE A 212 -6.13 -18.41 17.82
N GLY A 213 -6.85 -18.46 18.95
CA GLY A 213 -7.24 -19.71 19.61
C GLY A 213 -6.11 -20.48 20.29
N PHE A 214 -6.35 -21.77 20.55
CA PHE A 214 -5.57 -22.58 21.49
C PHE A 214 -4.12 -22.92 21.06
N TYR A 215 -3.75 -22.70 19.80
CA TYR A 215 -2.39 -22.95 19.29
C TYR A 215 -1.56 -21.67 19.11
N ASP A 216 -2.00 -20.58 19.76
CA ASP A 216 -1.43 -19.26 19.55
C ASP A 216 -0.16 -19.03 20.40
N ASN A 217 0.88 -18.56 19.74
CA ASN A 217 2.15 -18.18 20.36
C ASN A 217 2.13 -16.75 20.91
N SER A 218 0.98 -16.07 20.93
CA SER A 218 0.83 -14.70 21.43
C SER A 218 1.26 -14.51 22.89
N THR A 219 1.23 -15.56 23.72
CA THR A 219 1.71 -15.50 25.11
C THR A 219 3.20 -15.17 25.21
N GLN A 220 3.99 -15.43 24.16
CA GLN A 220 5.41 -15.07 24.12
C GLN A 220 5.64 -13.55 24.23
N TYR A 221 4.68 -12.73 23.78
CA TYR A 221 4.75 -11.28 23.88
C TYR A 221 4.45 -10.73 25.28
N LEU A 222 3.97 -11.59 26.20
CA LEU A 222 3.78 -11.24 27.60
C LEU A 222 5.05 -11.42 28.43
N ASN A 223 6.09 -12.03 27.87
CA ASN A 223 7.37 -12.20 28.55
C ASN A 223 8.16 -10.87 28.54
N ALA A 224 8.17 -10.19 29.69
CA ALA A 224 8.86 -8.90 29.85
C ALA A 224 10.37 -9.00 29.58
N ASP A 225 11.02 -10.08 30.01
CA ASP A 225 12.47 -10.29 29.85
C ASP A 225 12.91 -10.27 28.39
N ARG A 226 12.00 -10.57 27.45
CA ARG A 226 12.28 -10.53 26.01
C ARG A 226 12.22 -9.13 25.41
N TRP A 227 11.46 -8.23 26.03
CA TRP A 227 11.33 -6.84 25.57
C TRP A 227 12.46 -5.93 26.07
N GLU A 228 13.15 -6.35 27.14
CA GLU A 228 14.22 -5.59 27.79
C GLU A 228 15.62 -5.86 27.20
N GLN A 229 15.72 -6.80 26.24
CA GLN A 229 16.95 -7.13 25.51
C GLN A 229 17.17 -6.22 24.31
#